data_AF-A0A6B3F1C4-F1
#
_entry.id   AF-A0A6B3F1C4-F1
#
_cell.length_a   1.000
_cell.length_b   1.000
_cell.length_c   1.000
_cell.angle_alpha   90.00
_cell.angle_beta   90.00
_cell.angle_gamma   90.00
#
_symmetry.space_group_name_H-M   'P 1'
#
loop_
_entity.id
_entity.type
_entity.pdbx_description
1 polymer ?
#
loop_
_entity_poly.entity_id
_entity_poly.type
_entity_poly.pdbx_seq_one_letter_code
_entity_poly.pdbx_strand_id
1 'polypeptide(L)'
;LFVEHFNKYDVLWNGERGRTIFFQNEKAYDAPNQAAVQDGTTKGFAAYKVADSVQTHEGWGLGSYCNFTADSSIQQDNGFQAPSHPGVKFHDLLVVSLGGMGQYNHVINDVGGA
;
A
#
# COMPACT_ATOMS: atom_id res chain seq x y z
N LEU A 1 -11.51 -5.35 6.66
CA LEU A 1 -10.72 -6.29 5.82
C LEU A 1 -9.33 -6.42 6.42
N PHE A 2 -8.79 -7.62 6.58
CA PHE A 2 -7.45 -7.89 7.14
C PHE A 2 -6.70 -8.79 6.15
N VAL A 3 -5.55 -8.35 5.64
CA VAL A 3 -4.73 -9.08 4.64
C VAL A 3 -3.26 -8.69 4.81
N GLU A 4 -2.35 -9.65 4.91
CA GLU A 4 -0.96 -9.36 5.34
C GLU A 4 0.08 -10.27 4.64
N HIS A 5 1.31 -9.75 4.57
CA HIS A 5 2.57 -10.42 4.22
C HIS A 5 2.63 -11.11 2.85
N PHE A 6 1.96 -10.57 1.83
CA PHE A 6 2.16 -11.05 0.47
C PHE A 6 3.46 -10.48 -0.14
N ASN A 7 4.10 -11.25 -1.01
CA ASN A 7 5.31 -10.80 -1.73
C ASN A 7 5.02 -9.69 -2.76
N LYS A 8 3.75 -9.45 -3.10
CA LYS A 8 3.31 -8.44 -4.08
C LYS A 8 2.16 -7.62 -3.50
N TYR A 9 1.15 -7.28 -4.30
CA TYR A 9 -0.05 -6.62 -3.80
C TYR A 9 -0.79 -7.56 -2.83
N ASP A 10 -1.04 -7.10 -1.61
CA ASP A 10 -1.87 -7.83 -0.65
C ASP A 10 -3.35 -7.80 -1.10
N VAL A 11 -3.80 -6.65 -1.61
CA VAL A 11 -5.10 -6.48 -2.26
C VAL A 11 -4.95 -5.80 -3.62
N LEU A 12 -5.50 -6.42 -4.65
CA LEU A 12 -5.71 -5.80 -5.96
C LEU A 12 -7.21 -5.73 -6.27
N TRP A 13 -7.72 -4.51 -6.45
CA TRP A 13 -9.12 -4.24 -6.77
C TRP A 13 -9.29 -3.91 -8.25
N ASN A 14 -9.89 -4.84 -9.01
CA ASN A 14 -10.13 -4.69 -10.45
C ASN A 14 -11.58 -4.30 -10.81
N GLY A 15 -12.52 -4.37 -9.86
CA GLY A 15 -13.95 -4.18 -10.11
C GLY A 15 -14.46 -2.76 -9.84
N GLU A 16 -15.52 -2.37 -10.55
CA GLU A 16 -16.20 -1.08 -10.36
C GLU A 16 -17.07 -1.00 -9.11
N ARG A 17 -17.24 0.21 -8.58
CA ARG A 17 -18.10 0.56 -7.44
C ARG A 17 -17.75 -0.21 -6.16
N GLY A 18 -16.48 -0.57 -6.02
CA GLY A 18 -15.97 -1.22 -4.82
C GLY A 18 -16.02 -0.32 -3.59
N ARG A 19 -16.25 -0.92 -2.42
CA ARG A 19 -16.18 -0.22 -1.13
C ARG A 19 -15.46 -1.04 -0.09
N THR A 20 -14.49 -0.42 0.58
CA THR A 20 -13.84 -0.99 1.76
C THR A 20 -14.09 -0.09 2.95
N ILE A 21 -14.72 -0.65 3.98
CA ILE A 21 -14.92 0.01 5.27
C ILE A 21 -14.03 -0.74 6.25
N PHE A 22 -12.99 -0.07 6.74
CA PHE A 22 -11.89 -0.60 7.53
C PHE A 22 -10.95 -1.56 6.77
N PHE A 23 -9.65 -1.25 6.77
CA PHE A 23 -8.57 -2.11 6.28
C PHE A 23 -7.36 -2.07 7.20
N GLN A 24 -6.78 -3.23 7.46
CA GLN A 24 -5.49 -3.38 8.13
C GLN A 24 -4.61 -4.31 7.28
N ASN A 25 -3.33 -3.95 7.17
CA ASN A 25 -2.31 -4.71 6.45
C ASN A 25 -0.92 -4.54 7.05
N GLU A 26 -0.14 -5.61 7.10
CA GLU A 26 1.31 -5.60 7.28
C GLU A 26 2.04 -6.10 6.03
N LYS A 27 3.14 -5.43 5.63
CA LYS A 27 3.99 -5.87 4.50
C LYS A 27 4.80 -7.13 4.84
N ALA A 28 5.33 -7.83 3.84
CA ALA A 28 6.20 -8.98 4.04
C ALA A 28 7.53 -8.57 4.72
N TYR A 29 7.82 -9.16 5.88
CA TYR A 29 8.95 -8.75 6.73
C TYR A 29 10.29 -9.30 6.27
N ASP A 30 10.25 -10.42 5.55
CA ASP A 30 11.36 -11.26 5.15
C ASP A 30 11.92 -10.92 3.76
N ALA A 31 11.46 -9.81 3.16
CA ALA A 31 12.05 -9.28 1.94
C ALA A 31 13.56 -9.07 2.12
N PRO A 32 14.42 -9.75 1.34
CA PRO A 32 15.86 -9.79 1.61
C PRO A 32 16.61 -8.52 1.17
N ASN A 33 15.98 -7.67 0.35
CA ASN A 33 16.50 -6.40 -0.15
C ASN A 33 15.45 -5.65 -0.97
N GLN A 34 15.73 -4.40 -1.32
CA GLN A 34 14.86 -3.56 -2.16
C GLN A 34 14.49 -4.20 -3.51
N ALA A 35 15.43 -4.90 -4.16
CA ALA A 35 15.19 -5.48 -5.49
C ALA A 35 14.14 -6.60 -5.46
N ALA A 36 14.01 -7.31 -4.34
CA ALA A 36 13.02 -8.38 -4.18
C ALA A 36 11.57 -7.89 -4.13
N VAL A 37 11.35 -6.62 -3.78
CA VAL A 37 10.02 -6.01 -3.67
C VAL A 37 9.72 -5.01 -4.79
N GLN A 38 10.63 -4.84 -5.74
CA GLN A 38 10.51 -3.84 -6.80
C GLN A 38 9.31 -4.11 -7.72
N ASP A 39 8.47 -3.10 -7.95
CA ASP A 39 7.35 -3.12 -8.88
C ASP A 39 7.61 -2.18 -10.05
N GLY A 40 8.36 -2.66 -11.05
CA GLY A 40 8.86 -1.82 -12.14
C GLY A 40 9.74 -0.69 -11.62
N THR A 41 9.33 0.55 -11.82
CA THR A 41 10.04 1.73 -11.28
C THR A 41 9.60 2.11 -9.87
N THR A 42 8.51 1.54 -9.37
CA THR A 42 7.96 1.79 -8.03
C THR A 42 8.66 0.89 -7.01
N LYS A 43 9.10 1.47 -5.90
CA LYS A 43 9.70 0.73 -4.79
C LYS A 43 8.59 0.06 -3.98
N GLY A 44 8.48 -1.27 -4.09
CA GLY A 44 7.48 -2.02 -3.32
C GLY A 44 6.11 -2.08 -3.99
N PHE A 45 5.45 -3.22 -3.87
CA PHE A 45 4.03 -3.37 -4.24
C PHE A 45 3.14 -2.77 -3.14
N ALA A 46 2.19 -1.90 -3.50
CA ALA A 46 1.24 -1.34 -2.55
C ALA A 46 0.47 -2.43 -1.78
N ALA A 47 0.10 -2.15 -0.54
CA ALA A 47 -0.78 -3.03 0.23
C ALA A 47 -2.16 -3.16 -0.41
N TYR A 48 -2.65 -2.06 -0.95
CA TYR A 48 -3.96 -2.00 -1.57
C TYR A 48 -3.88 -1.20 -2.87
N LYS A 49 -3.98 -1.89 -4.00
CA LYS A 49 -4.02 -1.29 -5.33
C LYS A 49 -5.44 -1.31 -5.89
N VAL A 50 -5.95 -0.15 -6.29
CA VAL A 50 -7.07 -0.03 -7.22
C VAL A 50 -6.49 0.04 -8.64
N ALA A 51 -6.97 -0.82 -9.54
CA ALA A 51 -6.50 -0.83 -10.92
C ALA A 51 -6.82 0.47 -11.65
N ASP A 52 -5.92 0.91 -12.52
CA ASP A 52 -5.97 2.24 -13.15
C ASP A 52 -7.21 2.44 -14.05
N SER A 53 -7.80 1.33 -14.52
CA SER A 53 -9.03 1.31 -15.32
C SER A 53 -10.31 1.55 -14.51
N VAL A 54 -10.27 1.43 -13.17
CA VAL A 54 -11.45 1.55 -12.30
C VAL A 54 -11.88 3.00 -12.21
N GLN A 55 -13.14 3.29 -12.51
CA GLN A 55 -13.69 4.65 -12.49
C GLN A 55 -14.34 5.01 -11.16
N THR A 56 -14.85 4.02 -10.42
CA THR A 56 -15.52 4.24 -9.12
C THR A 56 -15.01 3.28 -8.06
N HIS A 57 -14.46 3.82 -6.97
CA HIS A 57 -14.04 3.06 -5.80
C HIS A 57 -14.06 3.96 -4.56
N GLU A 58 -14.34 3.40 -3.39
CA GLU A 58 -14.27 4.20 -2.15
C GLU A 58 -13.77 3.42 -0.93
N GLY A 59 -12.86 4.02 -0.16
CA GLY A 59 -12.28 3.42 1.05
C GLY A 59 -12.35 4.32 2.27
N TRP A 60 -12.64 3.76 3.45
CA TRP A 60 -12.65 4.47 4.75
C TRP A 60 -11.86 3.73 5.83
N GLY A 61 -10.92 4.42 6.48
CA GLY A 61 -10.13 3.89 7.59
C GLY A 61 -9.22 2.74 7.16
N LEU A 62 -8.20 3.03 6.34
CA LEU A 62 -7.28 2.02 5.83
C LEU A 62 -5.86 2.27 6.32
N GLY A 63 -5.23 1.25 6.90
CA GLY A 63 -3.85 1.30 7.39
C GLY A 63 -2.95 0.23 6.79
N SER A 64 -1.73 0.62 6.43
CA SER A 64 -0.64 -0.30 6.04
C SER A 64 0.59 -0.07 6.92
N TYR A 65 1.15 -1.14 7.46
CA TYR A 65 2.30 -1.12 8.36
C TYR A 65 3.48 -1.87 7.71
N CYS A 66 4.70 -1.38 7.92
CA CYS A 66 5.92 -2.09 7.50
C CYS A 66 6.82 -2.41 8.69
N ASN A 67 7.49 -3.55 8.61
CA ASN A 67 8.48 -4.02 9.58
C ASN A 67 9.47 -4.94 8.85
N PHE A 68 10.23 -4.38 7.91
CA PHE A 68 11.22 -5.10 7.10
C PHE A 68 12.40 -5.55 7.97
N THR A 69 12.17 -6.59 8.78
CA THR A 69 13.14 -7.09 9.76
C THR A 69 14.37 -7.74 9.10
N ALA A 70 14.22 -8.24 7.88
CA ALA A 70 15.33 -8.80 7.10
C ALA A 70 16.24 -7.71 6.49
N ASP A 71 15.69 -6.55 6.13
CA ASP A 71 16.45 -5.39 5.62
C ASP A 71 15.72 -4.08 5.93
N SER A 72 16.14 -3.39 6.98
CA SER A 72 15.53 -2.13 7.41
C SER A 72 15.84 -0.93 6.50
N SER A 73 16.68 -1.10 5.47
CA SER A 73 16.94 -0.05 4.49
C SER A 73 15.85 0.04 3.41
N ILE A 74 14.99 -0.98 3.30
CA ILE A 74 13.91 -1.04 2.30
C ILE A 74 12.99 0.18 2.43
N GLN A 75 12.72 0.78 1.27
CA GLN A 75 11.75 1.84 1.09
C GLN A 75 10.52 1.28 0.36
N GLN A 76 9.34 1.65 0.85
CA GLN A 76 8.04 1.39 0.24
C GLN A 76 7.49 2.72 -0.29
N ASP A 77 7.25 2.85 -1.58
CA ASP A 77 6.84 4.15 -2.15
C ASP A 77 5.51 4.62 -1.59
N ASN A 78 4.56 3.70 -1.40
CA ASN A 78 3.26 3.97 -0.82
C ASN A 78 2.60 2.71 -0.23
N GLY A 79 1.69 2.90 0.72
CA GLY A 79 0.81 1.84 1.20
C GLY A 79 -0.37 1.60 0.26
N PHE A 80 -0.84 2.66 -0.39
CA PHE A 80 -2.01 2.64 -1.26
C PHE A 80 -1.67 3.14 -2.66
N GLN A 81 -2.24 2.50 -3.68
CA GLN A 81 -2.13 2.96 -5.07
C GLN A 81 -3.49 2.99 -5.74
N ALA A 82 -3.85 4.09 -6.40
CA ALA A 82 -5.14 4.23 -7.06
C ALA A 82 -5.12 5.26 -8.19
N PRO A 83 -6.00 5.16 -9.20
CA PRO A 83 -6.10 6.21 -10.21
C PRO A 83 -6.74 7.49 -9.66
N SER A 84 -6.33 8.62 -10.21
CA SER A 84 -6.86 9.95 -9.86
C SER A 84 -8.13 10.28 -10.66
N HIS A 85 -9.21 9.54 -10.41
CA HIS A 85 -10.53 9.81 -10.98
C HIS A 85 -11.46 10.43 -9.93
N PRO A 86 -12.40 11.32 -10.30
CA PRO A 86 -13.34 11.92 -9.34
C PRO A 86 -14.19 10.89 -8.56
N GLY A 87 -14.42 9.71 -9.14
CA GLY A 87 -15.16 8.61 -8.51
C GLY A 87 -14.31 7.69 -7.62
N VAL A 88 -13.00 7.91 -7.54
CA VAL A 88 -12.07 7.10 -6.72
C VAL A 88 -11.61 7.93 -5.54
N LYS A 89 -12.13 7.60 -4.36
CA LYS A 89 -12.00 8.43 -3.15
C LYS A 89 -11.54 7.59 -1.96
N PHE A 90 -10.73 8.19 -1.10
CA PHE A 90 -10.28 7.56 0.14
C PHE A 90 -10.39 8.53 1.29
N HIS A 91 -10.68 7.99 2.46
CA HIS A 91 -10.90 8.71 3.70
C HIS A 91 -10.11 8.02 4.80
N ASP A 92 -9.36 8.79 5.59
CA ASP A 92 -8.61 8.31 6.75
C ASP A 92 -7.60 7.20 6.40
N LEU A 93 -6.69 7.51 5.46
CA LEU A 93 -5.54 6.65 5.14
C LEU A 93 -4.39 6.89 6.10
N LEU A 94 -3.66 5.82 6.45
CA LEU A 94 -2.43 5.91 7.22
C LEU A 94 -1.40 4.86 6.77
N VAL A 95 -0.12 5.22 6.91
CA VAL A 95 1.00 4.28 6.82
C VAL A 95 1.88 4.42 8.06
N VAL A 96 2.52 3.33 8.48
CA VAL A 96 3.35 3.33 9.70
C VAL A 96 4.55 2.40 9.52
N SER A 97 5.74 2.90 9.87
CA SER A 97 6.92 2.05 10.09
C SER A 97 6.96 1.58 11.54
N LEU A 98 6.95 0.28 11.75
CA LEU A 98 7.07 -0.32 13.08
C LEU A 98 8.54 -0.37 13.49
N GLY A 99 8.90 0.42 14.50
CA GLY A 99 10.26 0.44 15.04
C GLY A 99 11.34 0.98 14.09
N GLY A 100 10.95 1.60 12.97
CA GLY A 100 11.89 2.11 11.96
C GLY A 100 12.45 1.03 11.03
N MET A 101 11.84 -0.15 10.98
CA MET A 101 12.29 -1.27 10.14
C MET A 101 11.76 -1.09 8.70
N GLY A 102 12.49 -0.29 7.92
CA GLY A 102 12.07 0.23 6.62
C GLY A 102 11.15 1.44 6.76
N GLN A 103 10.86 2.12 5.65
CA GLN A 103 10.06 3.35 5.65
C GLN A 103 9.11 3.42 4.46
N TYR A 104 8.00 4.14 4.65
CA TYR A 104 7.16 4.58 3.55
C TYR A 104 7.69 5.92 3.03
N ASN A 105 7.60 6.17 1.73
CA ASN A 105 7.86 7.50 1.17
C ASN A 105 6.59 8.35 1.15
N HIS A 106 5.45 7.71 0.85
CA HIS A 106 4.15 8.35 0.78
C HIS A 106 3.04 7.49 1.39
N VAL A 107 1.89 8.10 1.68
CA VAL A 107 0.68 7.36 2.10
C VAL A 107 0.04 6.69 0.88
N ILE A 108 -0.33 7.47 -0.14
CA ILE A 108 -1.02 7.00 -1.35
C ILE A 108 -0.38 7.62 -2.58
N ASN A 109 -0.06 6.80 -3.60
CA ASN A 109 0.65 7.25 -4.80
C ASN A 109 1.91 8.06 -4.43
N ASP A 110 1.89 9.37 -4.72
CA ASP A 110 2.90 10.39 -4.44
C ASP A 110 2.43 11.44 -3.41
N VAL A 111 1.35 11.16 -2.66
CA VAL A 111 0.69 12.09 -1.73
C VAL A 111 0.80 11.61 -0.28
N GLY A 112 1.06 12.58 0.60
CA GLY A 112 1.17 12.43 2.05
C GLY A 112 2.54 11.92 2.43
N GLY A 113 3.40 12.78 2.99
CA GLY A 113 4.74 12.38 3.44
C GLY A 113 4.70 11.53 4.70
N ALA A 114 5.67 10.62 4.80
CA ALA A 114 5.96 9.83 6.00
C ALA A 114 7.27 10.27 6.65
#